data_AF-A0A4R9X515-F1
#
_entry.id   AF-A0A4R9X515-F1
#
_cell.length_a   1.000
_cell.length_b   1.000
_cell.length_c   1.000
_cell.angle_alpha   90.00
_cell.angle_beta   90.00
_cell.angle_gamma   90.00
#
_symmetry.space_group_name_H-M   'P 1'
#
loop_
_entity.id
_entity.type
_entity.pdbx_description
1 polymer ?
#
loop_
_entity_poly.entity_id
_entity_poly.type
_entity_poly.pdbx_seq_one_letter_code
_entity_poly.pdbx_strand_id
1 'polypeptide(L)'
;MRERSGNRGGSRTTALLLSACLGTSPATAQDITTSLVDIHQGSPLSDRARSLGDGGYELQNGSWVSFNQWYHTNWLDLHVDLLTQLTENTGILWGFGTGEKGEKYSVEPSLKLGFLTQTHPTPKSTLSFSLTSTIGGNLTEKPCVANYGDLGIYSVNCRLAATDMAPEETLKYLVNAKPESMHLWLNYRVTF
;
A
#
# COMPACT_ATOMS: atom_id res chain seq x y z
N MET A 1 -26.31 55.56 84.71
CA MET A 1 -25.23 54.68 85.23
C MET A 1 -24.64 53.92 84.05
N ARG A 2 -23.32 53.75 84.03
CA ARG A 2 -22.43 53.31 82.93
C ARG A 2 -22.68 51.88 82.37
N GLU A 3 -22.32 51.73 81.09
CA GLU A 3 -21.71 50.57 80.36
C GLU A 3 -22.47 49.22 80.37
N ARG A 4 -22.43 48.31 79.37
CA ARG A 4 -21.50 47.98 78.27
C ARG A 4 -22.16 46.90 77.36
N SER A 5 -21.62 46.71 76.16
CA SER A 5 -21.60 45.44 75.38
C SER A 5 -22.94 44.97 74.76
N GLY A 6 -23.04 44.40 73.56
CA GLY A 6 -22.06 43.86 72.64
C GLY A 6 -22.74 43.32 71.37
N ASN A 7 -21.90 43.07 70.38
CA ASN A 7 -22.11 42.72 68.98
C ASN A 7 -22.69 41.30 68.71
N ARG A 8 -23.41 41.13 67.58
CA ARG A 8 -23.70 39.92 66.75
C ARG A 8 -25.14 39.98 66.24
N GLY A 9 -25.51 39.72 64.99
CA GLY A 9 -24.81 39.25 63.79
C GLY A 9 -25.92 38.90 62.79
N GLY A 10 -26.09 39.71 61.74
CA GLY A 10 -27.09 39.48 60.71
C GLY A 10 -26.50 38.67 59.57
N SER A 11 -26.84 37.38 59.50
CA SER A 11 -26.49 36.51 58.38
C SER A 11 -27.51 36.72 57.24
N ARG A 12 -27.07 37.34 56.14
CA ARG A 12 -27.77 37.33 54.86
C ARG A 12 -26.96 36.46 53.90
N THR A 13 -27.36 35.21 53.75
CA THR A 13 -26.82 34.29 52.75
C THR A 13 -27.30 34.75 51.37
N THR A 14 -26.36 35.19 50.54
CA THR A 14 -26.62 35.59 49.14
C THR A 14 -26.19 34.40 48.27
N ALA A 15 -27.13 33.78 47.55
CA ALA A 15 -26.84 32.70 46.62
C ALA A 15 -26.30 33.26 45.30
N LEU A 16 -25.08 32.90 44.93
CA LEU A 16 -24.46 33.21 43.64
C LEU A 16 -24.54 31.96 42.74
N LEU A 17 -25.44 31.99 41.76
CA LEU A 17 -25.52 31.02 40.67
C LEU A 17 -24.53 31.45 39.58
N LEU A 18 -23.38 30.78 39.51
CA LEU A 18 -22.45 30.85 38.37
C LEU A 18 -22.93 29.88 37.29
N SER A 19 -23.58 30.42 36.25
CA SER A 19 -23.90 29.69 35.03
C SER A 19 -22.66 29.64 34.14
N ALA A 20 -22.01 28.47 34.06
CA ALA A 20 -20.98 28.19 33.09
C ALA A 20 -21.61 28.02 31.71
N CYS A 21 -21.48 29.02 30.84
CA CYS A 21 -21.74 28.88 29.41
C CYS A 21 -20.62 28.05 28.78
N LEU A 22 -20.72 26.73 28.85
CA LEU A 22 -19.96 25.83 28.01
C LEU A 22 -20.49 26.00 26.58
N GLY A 23 -19.78 26.79 25.77
CA GLY A 23 -20.00 26.85 24.33
C GLY A 23 -19.71 25.49 23.70
N THR A 24 -20.74 24.67 23.56
CA THR A 24 -20.73 23.53 22.65
C THR A 24 -20.61 24.08 21.23
N SER A 25 -19.43 23.99 20.63
CA SER A 25 -19.31 24.14 19.18
C SER A 25 -20.24 23.09 18.52
N PRO A 26 -21.05 23.44 17.52
CA PRO A 26 -21.80 22.42 16.80
C PRO A 26 -20.79 21.50 16.13
N ALA A 27 -20.76 20.24 16.56
CA ALA A 27 -20.08 19.20 15.79
C ALA A 27 -20.87 19.04 14.49
N THR A 28 -20.41 19.67 13.41
CA THR A 28 -20.89 19.35 12.07
C THR A 28 -20.56 17.89 11.81
N ALA A 29 -21.57 17.04 11.71
CA ALA A 29 -21.40 15.70 11.19
C ALA A 29 -20.93 15.84 9.73
N GLN A 30 -19.63 15.68 9.49
CA GLN A 30 -19.10 15.53 8.14
C GLN A 30 -19.40 14.09 7.71
N ASP A 31 -20.20 13.95 6.66
CA ASP A 31 -20.45 12.65 6.03
C ASP A 31 -19.15 12.18 5.36
N ILE A 32 -18.42 11.31 6.05
CA ILE A 32 -17.22 10.67 5.51
C ILE A 32 -17.65 9.73 4.40
N THR A 33 -17.43 10.14 3.15
CA THR A 33 -17.78 9.36 1.97
C THR A 33 -16.55 8.63 1.45
N THR A 34 -16.66 7.31 1.25
CA THR A 34 -15.62 6.52 0.59
C THR A 34 -16.08 6.16 -0.82
N SER A 35 -15.22 6.42 -1.80
CA SER A 35 -15.48 6.17 -3.22
C SER A 35 -14.38 5.30 -3.82
N LEU A 36 -14.76 4.48 -4.80
CA LEU A 36 -13.82 3.69 -5.60
C LEU A 36 -13.11 4.62 -6.60
N VAL A 37 -11.79 4.59 -6.59
CA VAL A 37 -10.94 5.37 -7.49
C VAL A 37 -10.56 4.55 -8.71
N ASP A 38 -10.09 3.32 -8.48
CA ASP A 38 -9.58 2.47 -9.54
C ASP A 38 -9.64 0.99 -9.16
N ILE A 39 -9.75 0.12 -10.17
CA ILE A 39 -9.54 -1.33 -10.06
C ILE A 39 -8.72 -1.75 -11.27
N HIS A 40 -7.55 -2.33 -11.03
CA HIS A 40 -6.71 -2.85 -12.10
C HIS A 40 -6.07 -4.19 -11.71
N GLN A 41 -5.67 -4.93 -12.74
CA GLN A 41 -4.98 -6.21 -12.59
C GLN A 41 -3.54 -6.09 -13.10
N GLY A 42 -2.65 -6.78 -12.41
CA GLY A 42 -1.22 -6.75 -12.63
C GLY A 42 -0.55 -5.53 -12.01
N SER A 43 0.76 -5.65 -11.90
CA SER A 43 1.68 -4.59 -11.52
C SER A 43 2.92 -4.67 -12.42
N PRO A 44 3.81 -3.65 -12.41
CA PRO A 44 5.10 -3.75 -13.08
C PRO A 44 5.92 -4.98 -12.65
N LEU A 45 5.72 -5.45 -11.40
CA LEU A 45 6.36 -6.66 -10.90
C LEU A 45 5.68 -7.94 -11.39
N SER A 46 4.36 -7.95 -11.59
CA SER A 46 3.67 -9.03 -12.31
C SER A 46 4.17 -9.16 -13.74
N ASP A 47 4.38 -8.05 -14.43
CA ASP A 47 4.95 -8.04 -15.79
C ASP A 47 6.39 -8.57 -15.79
N ARG A 48 7.17 -8.17 -14.78
CA ARG A 48 8.52 -8.72 -14.60
C ARG A 48 8.49 -10.22 -14.35
N ALA A 49 7.61 -10.72 -13.50
CA ALA A 49 7.47 -12.15 -13.23
C ALA A 49 7.09 -12.92 -14.49
N ARG A 50 6.13 -12.41 -15.28
CA ARG A 50 5.74 -13.00 -16.56
C ARG A 50 6.90 -13.09 -17.54
N SER A 51 7.74 -12.05 -17.62
CA SER A 51 8.92 -12.04 -18.49
C SER A 51 9.98 -13.08 -18.12
N LEU A 52 9.99 -13.59 -16.87
CA LEU A 52 10.86 -14.70 -16.49
C LEU A 52 10.42 -16.03 -17.10
N GLY A 53 9.15 -16.13 -17.51
CA GLY A 53 8.59 -17.25 -18.24
C GLY A 53 8.98 -17.31 -19.71
N ASP A 54 9.63 -16.29 -20.24
CA ASP A 54 10.09 -16.27 -21.63
C ASP A 54 11.32 -17.16 -21.79
N GLY A 55 11.16 -18.22 -22.59
CA GLY A 55 12.23 -19.16 -22.94
C GLY A 55 12.08 -20.55 -22.32
N GLY A 56 13.21 -21.25 -22.26
CA GLY A 56 13.28 -22.64 -21.86
C GLY A 56 14.64 -23.23 -22.23
N TYR A 57 14.83 -24.51 -21.92
CA TYR A 57 15.99 -25.28 -22.37
C TYR A 57 15.60 -26.71 -22.73
N GLU A 58 16.46 -27.37 -23.49
CA GLU A 58 16.33 -28.78 -23.85
C GLU A 58 17.11 -29.65 -22.85
N LEU A 59 16.49 -30.73 -22.38
CA LEU A 59 17.12 -31.73 -21.53
C LEU A 59 17.94 -32.72 -22.37
N GLN A 60 18.86 -33.46 -21.73
CA GLN A 60 19.70 -34.47 -22.40
C GLN A 60 18.91 -35.56 -23.13
N ASN A 61 17.65 -35.80 -22.72
CA ASN A 61 16.73 -36.74 -23.36
C ASN A 61 15.97 -36.15 -24.58
N GLY A 62 16.27 -34.92 -24.99
CA GLY A 62 15.61 -34.21 -26.09
C GLY A 62 14.26 -33.57 -25.73
N SER A 63 13.84 -33.63 -24.47
CA SER A 63 12.60 -32.98 -24.05
C SER A 63 12.81 -31.49 -23.75
N TRP A 64 11.91 -30.66 -24.27
CA TRP A 64 11.92 -29.22 -24.03
C TRP A 64 11.23 -28.87 -22.71
N VAL A 65 11.88 -28.04 -21.89
CA VAL A 65 11.33 -27.49 -20.65
C VAL A 65 11.10 -26.00 -20.85
N SER A 66 9.83 -25.60 -20.94
CA SER A 66 9.43 -24.19 -21.02
C SER A 66 9.41 -23.55 -19.65
N PHE A 67 9.95 -22.34 -19.52
CA PHE A 67 9.87 -21.59 -18.27
C PHE A 67 8.45 -21.11 -17.97
N ASN A 68 7.62 -20.89 -18.99
CA ASN A 68 6.25 -20.39 -18.82
C ASN A 68 5.44 -21.25 -17.82
N GLN A 69 5.62 -22.56 -17.82
CA GLN A 69 4.93 -23.45 -16.86
C GLN A 69 5.18 -23.07 -15.39
N TRP A 70 6.35 -22.48 -15.10
CA TRP A 70 6.78 -22.10 -13.75
C TRP A 70 6.38 -20.67 -13.35
N TYR A 71 6.29 -19.77 -14.33
CA TYR A 71 5.99 -18.35 -14.13
C TYR A 71 4.57 -17.98 -14.58
N HIS A 72 3.75 -18.96 -14.96
CA HIS A 72 2.33 -18.78 -15.16
C HIS A 72 1.59 -18.73 -13.82
N THR A 73 0.53 -17.93 -13.75
CA THR A 73 -0.40 -17.86 -12.61
C THR A 73 -1.84 -17.85 -13.11
N ASN A 74 -2.73 -18.50 -12.36
CA ASN A 74 -4.19 -18.45 -12.59
C ASN A 74 -4.83 -17.22 -11.92
N TRP A 75 -4.10 -16.54 -11.04
CA TRP A 75 -4.52 -15.32 -10.35
C TRP A 75 -3.45 -14.26 -10.51
N LEU A 76 -3.75 -13.23 -11.28
CA LEU A 76 -2.91 -12.04 -11.41
C LEU A 76 -3.23 -11.09 -10.26
N ASP A 77 -2.23 -10.35 -9.79
CA ASP A 77 -2.41 -9.38 -8.69
C ASP A 77 -3.56 -8.42 -9.00
N LEU A 78 -4.54 -8.30 -8.10
CA LEU A 78 -5.68 -7.40 -8.23
C LEU A 78 -5.52 -6.25 -7.26
N HIS A 79 -5.51 -5.03 -7.79
CA HIS A 79 -5.44 -3.80 -7.03
C HIS A 79 -6.81 -3.12 -6.99
N VAL A 80 -7.18 -2.64 -5.80
CA VAL A 80 -8.37 -1.83 -5.56
C VAL A 80 -7.95 -0.57 -4.81
N ASP A 81 -8.19 0.58 -5.42
CA ASP A 81 -7.86 1.90 -4.87
C ASP A 81 -9.13 2.68 -4.52
N LEU A 82 -9.14 3.30 -3.34
CA LEU A 82 -10.26 3.97 -2.71
C LEU A 82 -9.84 5.36 -2.24
N LEU A 83 -10.81 6.29 -2.22
CA LEU A 83 -10.67 7.63 -1.69
C LEU A 83 -11.74 7.86 -0.64
N THR A 84 -11.30 8.07 0.60
CA THR A 84 -12.15 8.53 1.69
C THR A 84 -12.04 10.05 1.81
N GLN A 85 -13.12 10.76 1.50
CA GLN A 85 -13.18 12.21 1.58
C GLN A 85 -13.32 12.65 3.04
N LEU A 86 -12.40 13.52 3.47
CA LEU A 86 -12.41 14.12 4.81
C LEU A 86 -13.04 15.53 4.77
N THR A 87 -12.76 16.28 3.71
CA THR A 87 -13.33 17.59 3.42
C THR A 87 -13.61 17.71 1.93
N GLU A 88 -14.24 18.79 1.50
CA GLU A 88 -14.49 19.07 0.07
C GLU A 88 -13.21 19.07 -0.79
N ASN A 89 -12.06 19.36 -0.19
CA ASN A 89 -10.79 19.54 -0.88
C ASN A 89 -9.71 18.52 -0.47
N THR A 90 -9.97 17.65 0.50
CA THR A 90 -8.95 16.74 1.05
C THR A 90 -9.53 15.37 1.31
N GLY A 91 -8.77 14.32 0.97
CA GLY A 91 -9.12 12.94 1.25
C GLY A 91 -7.91 12.05 1.46
N ILE A 92 -8.18 10.87 2.02
CA ILE A 92 -7.21 9.79 2.21
C ILE A 92 -7.34 8.82 1.05
N LEU A 93 -6.23 8.56 0.37
CA LEU A 93 -6.13 7.49 -0.60
C LEU A 93 -5.69 6.22 0.11
N TRP A 94 -6.37 5.12 -0.14
CA TRP A 94 -5.95 3.84 0.38
C TRP A 94 -6.35 2.73 -0.58
N GLY A 95 -5.63 1.63 -0.57
CA GLY A 95 -5.90 0.52 -1.48
C GLY A 95 -5.15 -0.72 -1.06
N PHE A 96 -5.48 -1.85 -1.70
CA PHE A 96 -4.79 -3.10 -1.46
C PHE A 96 -4.57 -3.86 -2.75
N GLY A 97 -3.46 -4.59 -2.82
CA GLY A 97 -3.15 -5.58 -3.84
C GLY A 97 -3.24 -6.98 -3.25
N THR A 98 -3.86 -7.91 -3.95
CA THR A 98 -4.02 -9.30 -3.49
C THR A 98 -2.72 -10.10 -3.49
N GLY A 99 -1.71 -9.64 -4.23
CA GLY A 99 -0.53 -10.40 -4.60
C GLY A 99 -0.85 -11.43 -5.68
N GLU A 100 0.18 -12.17 -6.09
CA GLU A 100 0.08 -13.26 -7.06
C GLU A 100 1.12 -14.35 -6.77
N LYS A 101 0.86 -15.57 -7.24
CA LYS A 101 1.74 -16.71 -6.97
C LYS A 101 1.79 -17.65 -8.16
N GLY A 102 2.97 -17.78 -8.75
CA GLY A 102 3.32 -18.89 -9.64
C GLY A 102 4.03 -20.02 -8.90
N GLU A 103 4.44 -21.03 -9.65
CA GLU A 103 5.18 -22.18 -9.09
C GLU A 103 6.53 -21.73 -8.53
N LYS A 104 7.29 -20.95 -9.31
CA LYS A 104 8.66 -20.51 -8.97
C LYS A 104 8.77 -19.05 -8.56
N TYR A 105 7.66 -18.36 -8.33
CA TYR A 105 7.71 -16.99 -7.83
C TYR A 105 6.53 -16.65 -6.91
N SER A 106 6.58 -15.49 -6.28
CA SER A 106 5.49 -14.89 -5.53
C SER A 106 5.62 -13.38 -5.59
N VAL A 107 4.51 -12.68 -5.78
CA VAL A 107 4.37 -11.25 -5.45
C VAL A 107 3.55 -11.18 -4.16
N GLU A 108 4.09 -10.53 -3.15
CA GLU A 108 3.39 -10.38 -1.87
C GLU A 108 2.14 -9.49 -2.03
N PRO A 109 1.11 -9.66 -1.19
CA PRO A 109 0.05 -8.67 -1.08
C PRO A 109 0.61 -7.29 -0.74
N SER A 110 -0.12 -6.24 -1.08
CA SER A 110 0.31 -4.86 -0.84
C SER A 110 -0.80 -4.01 -0.22
N LEU A 111 -0.40 -2.98 0.52
CA LEU A 111 -1.27 -1.95 1.07
C LEU A 111 -0.75 -0.59 0.59
N LYS A 112 -1.64 0.19 -0.03
CA LYS A 112 -1.39 1.57 -0.44
C LYS A 112 -2.06 2.51 0.55
N LEU A 113 -1.34 3.55 0.96
CA LEU A 113 -1.84 4.63 1.82
C LEU A 113 -1.34 5.96 1.30
N GLY A 114 -2.15 7.00 1.40
CA GLY A 114 -1.79 8.30 0.91
C GLY A 114 -2.83 9.36 1.22
N PHE A 115 -2.58 10.55 0.71
CA PHE A 115 -3.53 11.65 0.80
C PHE A 115 -3.59 12.41 -0.51
N LEU A 116 -4.71 13.08 -0.70
CA LEU A 116 -5.00 13.97 -1.81
C LEU A 116 -5.48 15.29 -1.22
N THR A 117 -4.93 16.40 -1.68
CA THR A 117 -5.45 17.73 -1.37
C THR A 117 -5.56 18.56 -2.64
N GLN A 118 -6.57 19.41 -2.69
CA GLN A 118 -6.85 20.29 -3.81
C GLN A 118 -6.98 21.72 -3.31
N THR A 119 -6.50 22.67 -4.09
CA THR A 119 -6.72 24.10 -3.85
C THR A 119 -7.25 24.74 -5.10
N HIS A 120 -7.97 25.86 -4.94
CA HIS A 120 -8.55 26.61 -6.03
C HIS A 120 -7.91 28.01 -6.09
N PRO A 121 -6.71 28.16 -6.70
CA PRO A 121 -6.01 29.45 -6.74
C PRO A 121 -6.84 30.58 -7.37
N THR A 122 -7.73 30.23 -8.29
CA THR A 122 -8.73 31.10 -8.91
C THR A 122 -10.03 30.30 -9.08
N PRO A 123 -11.19 30.96 -9.31
CA PRO A 123 -12.45 30.27 -9.60
C PRO A 123 -12.42 29.36 -10.85
N LYS A 124 -11.40 29.51 -11.70
CA LYS A 124 -11.21 28.79 -12.96
C LYS A 124 -10.01 27.83 -12.94
N SER A 125 -9.41 27.60 -11.78
CA SER A 125 -8.22 26.76 -11.69
C SER A 125 -8.22 25.87 -10.46
N THR A 126 -7.80 24.63 -10.62
CA THR A 126 -7.62 23.65 -9.54
C THR A 126 -6.18 23.17 -9.54
N LEU A 127 -5.52 23.22 -8.38
CA LEU A 127 -4.22 22.63 -8.12
C LEU A 127 -4.41 21.43 -7.20
N SER A 128 -4.12 20.23 -7.71
CA SER A 128 -4.22 18.96 -7.00
C SER A 128 -2.84 18.42 -6.66
N PHE A 129 -2.66 18.00 -5.43
CA PHE A 129 -1.47 17.33 -4.93
C PHE A 129 -1.84 16.00 -4.29
N SER A 130 -1.16 14.92 -4.67
CA SER A 130 -1.27 13.65 -3.97
C SER A 130 0.09 13.05 -3.66
N LEU A 131 0.12 12.36 -2.53
CA LEU A 131 1.25 11.55 -2.11
C LEU A 131 0.74 10.20 -1.65
N THR A 132 1.26 9.13 -2.24
CA THR A 132 0.92 7.75 -1.88
C THR A 132 2.18 6.95 -1.59
N SER A 133 2.07 6.01 -0.67
CA SER A 133 3.09 5.02 -0.35
C SER A 133 2.50 3.62 -0.34
N THR A 134 3.26 2.66 -0.86
CA THR A 134 2.89 1.25 -0.95
C THR A 134 3.82 0.42 -0.08
N ILE A 135 3.23 -0.44 0.75
CA ILE A 135 3.93 -1.39 1.63
C ILE A 135 3.59 -2.81 1.18
N GLY A 136 4.58 -3.68 1.05
CA GLY A 136 4.41 -5.03 0.50
C GLY A 136 4.56 -5.04 -1.02
N GLY A 137 4.00 -6.05 -1.69
CA GLY A 137 4.10 -6.15 -3.15
C GLY A 137 5.43 -6.68 -3.68
N ASN A 138 6.32 -7.20 -2.84
CA ASN A 138 7.66 -7.63 -3.29
C ASN A 138 7.56 -8.87 -4.18
N LEU A 139 8.32 -8.87 -5.27
CA LEU A 139 8.52 -10.04 -6.14
C LEU A 139 9.70 -10.86 -5.64
N THR A 140 9.46 -12.13 -5.33
CA THR A 140 10.51 -13.10 -4.97
C THR A 140 10.42 -14.34 -5.84
N GLU A 141 11.53 -14.68 -6.50
CA GLU A 141 11.75 -15.94 -7.20
C GLU A 141 12.23 -17.02 -6.21
N LYS A 142 11.72 -18.23 -6.37
CA LYS A 142 12.02 -19.39 -5.53
C LYS A 142 13.04 -20.29 -6.24
N PRO A 143 14.00 -20.87 -5.51
CA PRO A 143 14.85 -21.90 -6.09
C PRO A 143 14.04 -23.18 -6.39
N CYS A 144 14.63 -24.06 -7.18
CA CYS A 144 14.17 -25.44 -7.33
C CYS A 144 15.29 -26.43 -7.07
N VAL A 145 14.87 -27.68 -6.95
CA VAL A 145 15.76 -28.82 -6.75
C VAL A 145 16.07 -29.43 -8.12
N ALA A 146 17.34 -29.43 -8.49
CA ALA A 146 17.85 -30.10 -9.68
C ALA A 146 18.66 -31.34 -9.27
N ASN A 147 18.50 -32.42 -10.02
CA ASN A 147 19.24 -33.65 -9.86
C ASN A 147 20.27 -33.77 -10.99
N TYR A 148 21.56 -33.70 -10.64
CA TYR A 148 22.68 -33.80 -11.58
C TYR A 148 23.26 -35.23 -11.66
N GLY A 149 22.46 -36.24 -11.32
CA GLY A 149 22.87 -37.64 -11.33
C GLY A 149 23.92 -37.91 -10.25
N ASP A 150 25.09 -38.39 -10.67
CA ASP A 150 26.18 -38.79 -9.77
C ASP A 150 26.78 -37.61 -8.98
N LEU A 151 26.60 -36.38 -9.47
CA LEU A 151 27.01 -35.18 -8.73
C LEU A 151 26.09 -34.90 -7.54
N GLY A 152 24.85 -35.40 -7.57
CA GLY A 152 23.89 -35.26 -6.48
C GLY A 152 22.75 -34.27 -6.77
N ILE A 153 22.04 -33.91 -5.70
CA ILE A 153 20.83 -33.08 -5.74
C ILE A 153 21.14 -31.71 -5.11
N TYR A 154 20.87 -30.64 -5.85
CA TYR A 154 21.22 -29.28 -5.44
C TYR A 154 20.05 -28.31 -5.62
N SER A 155 20.06 -27.24 -4.81
CA SER A 155 19.18 -26.09 -4.96
C SER A 155 19.76 -25.13 -5.99
N VAL A 156 18.98 -24.75 -7.00
CA VAL A 156 19.43 -23.91 -8.12
C VAL A 156 18.37 -22.90 -8.53
N ASN A 157 18.78 -21.90 -9.30
CA ASN A 157 17.85 -21.12 -10.11
C ASN A 157 17.38 -21.98 -11.29
N CYS A 158 16.07 -22.19 -11.38
CA CYS A 158 15.46 -23.08 -12.36
C CYS A 158 15.76 -22.69 -13.80
N ARG A 159 15.87 -21.40 -14.08
CA ARG A 159 16.17 -20.91 -15.44
C ARG A 159 17.61 -21.21 -15.85
N LEU A 160 18.50 -21.41 -14.88
CA LEU A 160 19.93 -21.62 -15.09
C LEU A 160 20.38 -23.06 -14.78
N ALA A 161 19.45 -23.96 -14.47
CA ALA A 161 19.74 -25.34 -14.07
C ALA A 161 20.43 -26.17 -15.17
N ALA A 162 20.30 -25.78 -16.43
CA ALA A 162 20.94 -26.44 -17.58
C ALA A 162 22.20 -25.72 -18.09
N THR A 163 22.72 -24.75 -17.33
CA THR A 163 23.95 -24.02 -17.68
C THR A 163 25.17 -24.64 -17.04
N ASP A 164 26.37 -24.29 -17.53
CA ASP A 164 27.64 -24.76 -16.95
C ASP A 164 28.02 -24.07 -15.61
N MET A 165 27.11 -23.27 -15.05
CA MET A 165 27.32 -22.55 -13.80
C MET A 165 27.18 -23.48 -12.59
N ALA A 166 28.01 -23.28 -11.57
CA ALA A 166 27.89 -24.04 -10.33
C ALA A 166 26.53 -23.80 -9.65
N PRO A 167 25.90 -24.82 -9.03
CA PRO A 167 24.58 -24.70 -8.43
C PRO A 167 24.40 -23.48 -7.51
N GLU A 168 25.37 -23.20 -6.65
CA GLU A 168 25.36 -22.11 -5.69
C GLU A 168 25.48 -20.73 -6.36
N GLU A 169 26.13 -20.67 -7.52
CA GLU A 169 26.26 -19.44 -8.29
C GLU A 169 24.95 -19.10 -9.00
N THR A 170 24.17 -20.11 -9.43
CA THR A 170 22.87 -19.88 -10.07
C THR A 170 21.88 -19.16 -9.13
N LEU A 171 21.95 -19.43 -7.83
CA LEU A 171 21.06 -18.85 -6.81
C LEU A 171 21.20 -17.32 -6.71
N LYS A 172 22.35 -16.76 -7.07
CA LYS A 172 22.60 -15.31 -7.07
C LYS A 172 21.75 -14.57 -8.12
N TYR A 173 21.21 -15.30 -9.09
CA TYR A 173 20.37 -14.75 -10.16
C TYR A 173 18.87 -14.87 -9.87
N LEU A 174 18.49 -15.35 -8.68
CA LEU A 174 17.10 -15.30 -8.23
C LEU A 174 16.64 -13.85 -8.13
N VAL A 175 15.51 -13.55 -8.74
CA VAL A 175 14.92 -12.21 -8.69
C VAL A 175 14.36 -11.96 -7.29
N ASN A 176 14.78 -10.85 -6.69
CA ASN A 176 14.15 -10.26 -5.52
C ASN A 176 14.03 -8.76 -5.78
N ALA A 177 12.80 -8.30 -6.06
CA ALA A 177 12.51 -6.95 -6.47
C ALA A 177 11.42 -6.33 -5.61
N LYS A 178 11.59 -5.05 -5.26
CA LYS A 178 10.61 -4.26 -4.51
C LYS A 178 9.83 -3.37 -5.47
N PRO A 179 8.54 -3.10 -5.22
CA PRO A 179 7.79 -2.15 -6.01
C PRO A 179 8.26 -0.73 -5.74
N GLU A 180 7.89 0.20 -6.61
CA GLU A 180 8.02 1.62 -6.31
C GLU A 180 7.14 1.95 -5.09
N SER A 181 7.77 2.36 -3.99
CA SER A 181 7.10 2.44 -2.69
C SER A 181 6.46 3.80 -2.41
N MET A 182 6.70 4.81 -3.25
CA MET A 182 6.24 6.17 -3.03
C MET A 182 6.01 6.88 -4.37
N HIS A 183 4.82 7.45 -4.55
CA HIS A 183 4.48 8.24 -5.72
C HIS A 183 3.98 9.60 -5.30
N LEU A 184 4.51 10.64 -5.94
CA LEU A 184 4.10 12.02 -5.78
C LEU A 184 3.51 12.51 -7.09
N TRP A 185 2.33 13.11 -7.03
CA TRP A 185 1.66 13.66 -8.20
C TRP A 185 1.18 15.07 -7.94
N LEU A 186 1.44 15.94 -8.90
CA LEU A 186 1.03 17.33 -8.90
C LEU A 186 0.35 17.64 -10.22
N ASN A 187 -0.85 18.21 -10.17
CA ASN A 187 -1.63 18.54 -11.35
C ASN A 187 -2.27 19.92 -11.23
N TYR A 188 -2.11 20.73 -12.27
CA TYR A 188 -2.75 22.02 -12.38
C TYR A 188 -3.71 22.00 -13.57
N ARG A 189 -4.99 22.28 -13.31
CA ARG A 189 -6.06 22.29 -14.31
C ARG A 189 -6.69 23.67 -14.37
N VAL A 190 -6.88 24.19 -15.58
CA VAL A 190 -7.59 25.45 -15.84
C VAL A 190 -8.83 25.14 -16.68
N THR A 191 -9.98 25.71 -16.30
CA THR A 191 -11.24 25.63 -17.04
C THR A 191 -11.56 27.00 -17.65
N PHE A 192 -11.99 27.04 -18.92
CA PHE A 192 -12.20 28.27 -19.67
C PHE A 192 -13.67 28.67 -19.72
#